data_AF-A0A478EAZ0-F1
#
_entry.id   AF-A0A478EAZ0-F1
#
_cell.length_a   1.000
_cell.length_b   1.000
_cell.length_c   1.000
_cell.angle_alpha   90.00
_cell.angle_beta   90.00
_cell.angle_gamma   90.00
#
_symmetry.space_group_name_H-M   'P 1'
#
loop_
_entity.id
_entity.type
_entity.pdbx_description
1 polymer ?
#
loop_
_entity_poly.entity_id
_entity_poly.type
_entity_poly.pdbx_seq_one_letter_code
_entity_poly.pdbx_strand_id
1 'polypeptide(L)'
;MTDNSNPGNFSNRPREEVQNIGKKGGQSSRSGGFATMDPSKQHDISSSGGKASSGSFQPGDPKAREAGKKGGSRTGGGYEQYDEDLDYPED
;
A
#
# COMPACT_ATOMS: atom_id res chain seq x y z
N MET A 1 -3.82 16.20 18.19
CA MET A 1 -4.67 15.10 17.68
C MET A 1 -3.85 14.44 16.58
N THR A 2 -3.70 13.10 16.56
CA THR A 2 -2.89 12.45 15.52
C THR A 2 -3.64 12.51 14.19
N ASP A 3 -3.40 13.57 13.42
CA ASP A 3 -3.85 13.70 12.04
C ASP A 3 -3.28 12.53 11.24
N ASN A 4 -4.15 11.55 11.00
CA ASN A 4 -3.75 10.28 10.43
C ASN A 4 -3.49 10.46 8.94
N SER A 5 -2.24 10.76 8.63
CA SER A 5 -1.71 11.19 7.33
C SER A 5 -1.93 10.22 6.14
N ASN A 6 -2.66 9.11 6.32
CA ASN A 6 -2.98 8.16 5.25
C ASN A 6 -4.37 7.53 5.42
N PRO A 7 -5.47 8.21 5.02
CA PRO A 7 -6.83 7.67 5.15
C PRO A 7 -7.07 6.37 4.37
N GLY A 8 -6.20 6.03 3.41
CA GLY A 8 -6.30 4.81 2.61
C GLY A 8 -5.73 3.54 3.27
N ASN A 9 -5.08 3.65 4.44
CA ASN A 9 -4.49 2.48 5.10
C ASN A 9 -5.56 1.53 5.67
N PHE A 10 -5.33 0.22 5.64
CA PHE A 10 -6.23 -0.79 6.23
C PHE A 10 -6.43 -0.60 7.73
N SER A 11 -5.43 -0.05 8.44
CA SER A 11 -5.53 0.31 9.86
C SER A 11 -6.59 1.38 10.14
N ASN A 12 -7.00 2.13 9.11
CA ASN A 12 -7.94 3.24 9.20
C ASN A 12 -9.34 2.85 8.68
N ARG A 13 -9.57 1.56 8.43
CA ARG A 13 -10.82 1.03 7.89
C ARG A 13 -11.51 0.11 8.90
N PRO A 14 -12.85 0.03 8.88
CA PRO A 14 -13.59 -0.87 9.75
C PRO A 14 -13.20 -2.34 9.49
N ARG A 15 -13.11 -3.12 10.58
CA ARG A 15 -12.60 -4.49 10.55
C ARG A 15 -13.38 -5.40 9.59
N GLU A 16 -14.70 -5.19 9.50
CA GLU A 16 -15.59 -5.93 8.60
C GLU A 16 -15.26 -5.66 7.13
N GLU A 17 -14.98 -4.41 6.76
CA GLU A 17 -14.62 -4.05 5.39
C GLU A 17 -13.28 -4.66 4.98
N VAL A 18 -12.28 -4.61 5.87
CA VAL A 18 -10.98 -5.26 5.66
C VAL A 18 -11.15 -6.78 5.49
N GLN A 19 -11.99 -7.41 6.32
CA GLN A 19 -12.30 -8.82 6.19
C GLN A 19 -12.99 -9.16 4.86
N ASN A 20 -13.94 -8.34 4.43
CA ASN A 20 -14.64 -8.54 3.16
C ASN A 20 -13.71 -8.39 1.96
N ILE A 21 -12.75 -7.45 2.02
CA ILE A 21 -11.71 -7.30 1.00
C ILE A 21 -10.79 -8.52 0.96
N GLY A 22 -10.32 -8.99 2.13
CA GLY A 22 -9.52 -10.21 2.22
C GLY A 22 -10.26 -11.45 1.70
N LYS A 23 -11.54 -11.59 2.06
CA LYS A 23 -12.41 -12.67 1.56
C LYS A 23 -12.54 -12.63 0.04
N LYS A 24 -12.84 -11.47 -0.55
CA LYS A 24 -12.96 -11.29 -2.01
C LYS A 24 -11.65 -11.64 -2.73
N GLY A 25 -10.51 -11.12 -2.25
CA GLY A 25 -9.20 -11.44 -2.82
C GLY A 25 -8.85 -12.94 -2.72
N GLY A 26 -9.19 -13.58 -1.61
CA GLY A 26 -9.03 -15.03 -1.43
C GLY A 26 -9.94 -15.85 -2.34
N GLN A 27 -11.19 -15.43 -2.57
CA GLN A 27 -12.12 -16.11 -3.48
C GLN A 27 -11.67 -16.05 -4.94
N SER A 28 -11.15 -14.91 -5.40
CA SER A 28 -10.57 -14.77 -6.75
C SER A 28 -9.36 -15.69 -6.99
N SER A 29 -8.73 -16.19 -5.92
CA SER A 29 -7.56 -17.07 -6.00
C SER A 29 -7.91 -18.57 -6.08
N ARG A 30 -9.21 -18.94 -5.99
CA ARG A 30 -9.65 -20.34 -5.89
C ARG A 30 -9.71 -21.10 -7.22
N SER A 31 -9.69 -20.43 -8.36
CA SER A 31 -9.86 -21.04 -9.69
C SER A 31 -8.56 -21.37 -10.43
N GLY A 32 -7.45 -21.55 -9.69
CA GLY A 32 -6.13 -21.86 -10.27
C GLY A 32 -5.14 -20.73 -10.02
N GLY A 33 -4.64 -20.64 -8.78
CA GLY A 33 -3.70 -19.62 -8.34
C GLY A 33 -2.24 -20.06 -8.49
N PHE A 34 -1.35 -19.20 -8.01
CA PHE A 34 0.10 -19.46 -7.99
C PHE A 34 0.45 -20.82 -7.35
N ALA A 35 -0.21 -21.18 -6.24
CA ALA A 35 0.04 -22.42 -5.51
C ALA A 35 -0.33 -23.70 -6.28
N THR A 36 -1.23 -23.61 -7.26
CA THR A 36 -1.68 -24.77 -8.07
C THR A 36 -0.98 -24.87 -9.42
N MET A 37 -0.07 -23.94 -9.73
CA MET A 37 0.71 -23.92 -10.97
C MET A 37 1.87 -24.94 -10.91
N ASP A 38 2.42 -25.34 -12.06
CA ASP A 38 3.65 -26.14 -12.13
C ASP A 38 4.80 -25.52 -11.29
N PRO A 39 5.53 -26.31 -10.48
CA PRO A 39 6.60 -25.81 -9.62
C PRO A 39 7.72 -25.05 -10.36
N SER A 40 8.07 -25.48 -11.58
CA SER A 40 9.11 -24.83 -12.38
C SER A 40 8.67 -23.42 -12.78
N LYS A 41 7.40 -23.31 -13.19
CA LYS A 41 6.81 -22.01 -13.56
C LYS A 41 6.64 -21.09 -12.34
N GLN A 42 6.34 -21.64 -11.15
CA GLN A 42 6.35 -20.86 -9.91
C GLN A 42 7.74 -20.30 -9.61
N HIS A 43 8.79 -21.10 -9.78
CA HIS A 43 10.18 -20.68 -9.56
C HIS A 43 10.61 -19.57 -10.52
N ASP A 44 10.25 -19.67 -11.80
CA ASP A 44 10.57 -18.65 -12.81
C ASP A 44 9.89 -17.31 -12.51
N ILE A 45 8.62 -17.34 -12.10
CA ILE A 45 7.87 -16.13 -11.71
C ILE A 45 8.47 -15.51 -10.44
N SER A 46 8.81 -16.34 -9.44
CA SER A 46 9.43 -15.88 -8.18
C SER A 46 10.79 -15.23 -8.43
N SER A 47 11.61 -15.88 -9.26
CA SER A 47 12.93 -15.38 -9.67
C SER A 47 12.81 -14.07 -10.46
N SER A 48 11.78 -13.94 -11.29
CA SER A 48 11.52 -12.72 -12.06
C SER A 48 11.07 -11.56 -11.17
N GLY A 49 10.23 -11.82 -10.16
CA GLY A 49 9.82 -10.81 -9.17
C GLY A 49 11.00 -10.25 -8.37
N GLY A 50 11.92 -11.12 -7.94
CA GLY A 50 13.15 -10.72 -7.26
C GLY A 50 14.12 -9.92 -8.14
N LYS A 51 14.21 -10.25 -9.43
CA LYS A 51 15.06 -9.53 -10.40
C LYS A 51 14.48 -8.18 -10.82
N ALA A 52 13.14 -8.07 -10.93
CA ALA A 52 12.46 -6.84 -11.31
C ALA A 52 12.35 -5.85 -10.14
N SER A 53 12.38 -6.34 -8.91
CA SER A 53 12.50 -5.50 -7.72
C SER A 53 13.96 -5.08 -7.54
N SER A 54 14.24 -3.80 -7.27
CA SER A 54 15.59 -3.31 -6.96
C SER A 54 16.11 -3.77 -5.58
N GLY A 55 15.64 -4.91 -5.07
CA GLY A 55 15.81 -5.36 -3.69
C GLY A 55 14.77 -4.81 -2.72
N SER A 56 14.83 -5.26 -1.47
CA SER A 56 14.04 -4.72 -0.36
C SER A 56 14.54 -3.33 0.01
N PHE A 57 13.63 -2.40 0.27
CA PHE A 57 14.00 -1.09 0.79
C PHE A 57 14.54 -1.21 2.22
N GLN A 58 15.54 -0.40 2.56
CA GLN A 58 15.95 -0.26 3.95
C GLN A 58 14.94 0.62 4.72
N PRO A 59 14.78 0.43 6.04
CA PRO A 59 13.99 1.34 6.86
C PRO A 59 14.48 2.79 6.71
N GLY A 60 13.57 3.72 6.39
CA GLY A 60 13.90 5.12 6.17
C GLY A 60 14.34 5.49 4.74
N ASP A 61 14.38 4.52 3.82
CA ASP A 61 14.76 4.77 2.43
C ASP A 61 13.75 5.72 1.73
N PRO A 62 14.21 6.86 1.18
CA PRO A 62 13.35 7.81 0.48
C PRO A 62 12.59 7.17 -0.70
N LYS A 63 13.18 6.18 -1.37
CA LYS A 63 12.56 5.45 -2.49
C LYS A 63 11.38 4.61 -2.02
N ALA A 64 11.47 4.03 -0.82
CA ALA A 64 10.36 3.33 -0.18
C ALA A 64 9.20 4.27 0.12
N ARG A 65 9.52 5.46 0.64
CA ARG A 65 8.55 6.50 0.97
C ARG A 65 7.84 7.01 -0.28
N GLU A 66 8.59 7.24 -1.37
CA GLU A 66 8.03 7.64 -2.66
C GLU A 66 7.14 6.55 -3.26
N ALA A 67 7.60 5.30 -3.26
CA ALA A 67 6.82 4.16 -3.75
C ALA A 67 5.52 3.97 -2.94
N GLY A 68 5.58 4.09 -1.61
CA GLY A 68 4.41 4.07 -0.73
C GLY A 68 3.45 5.22 -1.01
N LYS A 69 3.97 6.46 -1.16
CA LYS A 69 3.19 7.64 -1.51
C LYS A 69 2.47 7.47 -2.86
N LYS A 70 3.17 6.96 -3.87
CA LYS A 70 2.61 6.66 -5.21
C LYS A 70 1.59 5.52 -5.18
N GLY A 71 1.77 4.52 -4.32
CA GLY A 71 0.79 3.46 -4.08
C GLY A 71 -0.50 4.00 -3.44
N GLY A 72 -0.38 4.92 -2.49
CA GLY A 72 -1.51 5.58 -1.83
C GLY A 72 -2.15 6.73 -2.61
N SER A 73 -1.46 7.31 -3.61
CA SER A 73 -1.97 8.46 -4.36
C SER A 73 -3.20 8.13 -5.23
N ARG A 74 -3.47 6.85 -5.50
CA ARG A 74 -4.66 6.41 -6.25
C ARG A 74 -5.94 6.42 -5.41
N THR A 75 -5.83 6.62 -4.09
CA THR A 75 -6.98 6.66 -3.17
C THR A 75 -7.24 8.07 -2.60
N GLY A 76 -6.53 9.10 -3.07
CA GLY A 76 -6.61 10.46 -2.52
C GLY A 76 -7.49 11.40 -3.34
N GLY A 77 -8.79 11.43 -3.05
CA GLY A 77 -9.63 12.57 -3.39
C GLY A 77 -9.47 13.67 -2.33
N GLY A 78 -9.01 14.84 -2.77
CA GLY A 78 -9.29 16.16 -2.19
C GLY A 78 -8.74 16.49 -0.80
N TYR A 79 -7.58 17.12 -0.73
CA TYR A 79 -7.34 18.18 0.26
C TYR A 79 -6.50 19.25 -0.41
N GLU A 80 -7.15 20.39 -0.66
CA GLU A 80 -6.53 21.60 -1.15
C GLU A 80 -5.49 22.12 -0.15
N GLN A 81 -4.44 22.66 -0.73
CA GLN A 81 -3.40 23.48 -0.15
C GLN A 81 -4.05 24.69 0.55
N TYR A 82 -3.96 24.77 1.87
CA TYR A 82 -4.36 26.00 2.59
C TYR A 82 -3.12 26.86 2.82
N ASP A 83 -3.25 28.12 2.39
CA ASP A 83 -2.28 29.20 2.40
C ASP A 83 -1.73 29.56 3.80
N GLU A 84 -0.50 30.08 3.78
CA GLU A 84 0.44 30.33 4.87
C GLU A 84 0.10 31.53 5.79
N ASP A 85 -1.16 31.73 6.20
CA ASP A 85 -1.57 32.95 6.95
C ASP A 85 -2.12 32.68 8.36
N LEU A 86 -1.43 31.87 9.19
CA LEU A 86 -1.79 31.78 10.62
C LEU A 86 -0.62 32.19 11.52
N ASP A 87 -0.70 33.46 11.92
CA ASP A 87 0.06 34.13 12.97
C ASP A 87 -0.16 33.41 14.32
N TYR A 88 0.91 32.83 14.87
CA TYR A 88 0.87 32.14 16.16
C TYR A 88 1.22 33.13 17.27
N PRO A 89 0.34 33.37 18.25
CA PRO A 89 0.70 34.18 19.42
C PRO A 89 1.69 33.41 20.30
N GLU A 90 2.78 34.08 20.66
CA GLU A 90 3.74 33.63 21.67
C GLU A 90 3.17 33.93 23.08
N ASP A 91 3.01 32.90 23.90
CA ASP A 91 2.95 33.01 25.37
C ASP A 91 4.29 32.56 25.97
#